data_AF-A0A1Y6F173-F1
#
_entry.id   AF-A0A1Y6F173-F1
#
_cell.length_a   1.000
_cell.length_b   1.000
_cell.length_c   1.000
_cell.angle_alpha   90.00
_cell.angle_beta   90.00
_cell.angle_gamma   90.00
#
_symmetry.space_group_name_H-M   'P 1'
#
loop_
_entity.id
_entity.type
_entity.pdbx_description
1 polymer ?
#
loop_
_entity_poly.entity_id
_entity_poly.type
_entity_poly.pdbx_seq_one_letter_code
_entity_poly.pdbx_strand_id
1 'polypeptide(L)'
;MEEALTEPPRLFNGSVETGVRSLLILEACYPATLDIDTMSLFDYFVVHTKDIGGPVSLHPAIGSRVGEYHVRRRVIQDGLRLMRRASLIDVVEAEDGVRFTASEDAPAFVKLMGTDYNRDLFARSKWLAEQWKSSGDEFVSRLRASIERWSLEFGEEGGAADA
;
A
#
# COMPACT_ATOMS: atom_id res chain seq x y z
N MET A 1 22.14 24.20 21.32
CA MET A 1 21.97 22.86 20.71
C MET A 1 20.55 22.47 21.04
N GLU A 2 19.63 22.84 20.17
CA GLU A 2 18.18 22.71 20.39
C GLU A 2 17.80 21.30 19.97
N GLU A 3 17.44 20.50 20.97
CA GLU A 3 17.01 19.12 20.78
C GLU A 3 15.68 19.18 20.02
N ALA A 4 15.72 18.86 18.73
CA ALA A 4 14.53 18.83 17.89
C ALA A 4 13.59 17.76 18.45
N LEU A 5 12.56 18.19 19.16
CA LEU A 5 11.44 17.37 19.60
C LEU A 5 10.82 16.75 18.34
N THR A 6 11.14 15.48 18.09
CA THR A 6 10.52 14.73 17.01
C THR A 6 9.05 14.55 17.37
N GLU A 7 8.16 15.11 16.55
CA GLU A 7 6.72 14.85 16.71
C GLU A 7 6.50 13.33 16.76
N PRO A 8 5.63 12.83 17.66
CA PRO A 8 5.33 11.42 17.74
C PRO A 8 4.88 10.94 16.36
N PRO A 9 5.35 9.77 15.89
CA PRO A 9 5.04 9.28 14.56
C PRO A 9 3.52 9.19 14.41
N ARG A 10 2.99 9.77 13.33
CA ARG A 10 1.56 9.63 13.00
C ARG A 10 1.25 8.14 12.91
N LEU A 11 0.40 7.66 13.80
CA LEU A 11 0.08 6.23 13.89
C LEU A 11 -0.88 5.79 12.78
N PHE A 12 -1.79 6.68 12.36
CA PHE A 12 -2.69 6.46 11.24
C PHE A 12 -2.11 7.09 9.97
N ASN A 13 -2.04 6.33 8.88
CA ASN A 13 -1.44 6.70 7.60
C ASN A 13 0.01 7.22 7.68
N GLY A 14 0.72 6.95 8.78
CA GLY A 14 2.15 7.22 8.88
C GLY A 14 3.00 6.02 8.46
N SER A 15 4.32 6.22 8.46
CA SER A 15 5.28 5.23 7.96
C SER A 15 5.23 3.87 8.68
N VAL A 16 4.80 3.84 9.95
CA VAL A 16 4.65 2.57 10.70
C VAL A 16 3.49 1.75 10.17
N GLU A 17 2.29 2.33 10.07
CA GLU A 17 1.11 1.63 9.54
C GLU A 17 1.32 1.23 8.08
N THR A 18 1.83 2.16 7.26
CA THR A 18 2.16 1.89 5.85
C THR A 18 3.24 0.80 5.73
N GLY A 19 4.21 0.76 6.65
CA GLY A 19 5.19 -0.32 6.72
C GLY A 19 4.54 -1.68 7.00
N VAL A 20 3.67 -1.76 8.01
CA VAL A 20 2.92 -2.98 8.33
C VAL A 20 2.06 -3.43 7.14
N ARG A 21 1.37 -2.49 6.48
CA ARG A 21 0.59 -2.78 5.28
C ARG A 21 1.45 -3.32 4.14
N SER A 22 2.61 -2.70 3.91
CA SER A 22 3.58 -3.16 2.91
C SER A 22 4.07 -4.57 3.21
N LEU A 23 4.39 -4.88 4.47
CA LEU A 23 4.79 -6.21 4.89
C LEU A 23 3.69 -7.25 4.63
N LEU A 24 2.44 -6.95 5.00
CA LEU A 24 1.32 -7.87 4.78
C LEU A 24 1.03 -8.10 3.29
N ILE A 25 1.19 -7.07 2.45
CA ILE A 25 1.10 -7.19 0.99
C ILE A 25 2.21 -8.09 0.45
N LEU A 26 3.46 -7.85 0.83
CA LEU A 26 4.61 -8.62 0.35
C LEU A 26 4.54 -10.07 0.82
N GLU A 27 4.14 -10.32 2.07
CA GLU A 27 3.91 -11.67 2.60
C GLU A 27 2.81 -12.40 1.80
N ALA A 28 1.73 -11.72 1.47
CA ALA A 28 0.66 -12.31 0.65
C ALA A 28 1.11 -12.64 -0.78
N CYS A 29 2.10 -11.90 -1.31
CA CYS A 29 2.64 -12.11 -2.65
C CYS A 29 3.84 -13.08 -2.69
N TYR A 30 4.40 -13.45 -1.54
CA TYR A 30 5.61 -14.27 -1.44
C TYR A 30 5.46 -15.60 -2.23
N PRO A 31 6.47 -16.03 -3.00
CA PRO A 31 7.82 -15.46 -3.12
C PRO A 31 7.99 -14.38 -4.21
N ALA A 32 6.90 -13.83 -4.76
CA ALA A 32 7.00 -12.83 -5.83
C ALA A 32 7.50 -11.48 -5.32
N THR A 33 8.19 -10.74 -6.19
CA THR A 33 8.76 -9.42 -5.91
C THR A 33 7.96 -8.29 -6.56
N LEU A 34 7.70 -7.21 -5.84
CA LEU A 34 6.93 -6.07 -6.33
C LEU A 34 7.82 -4.83 -6.52
N ASP A 35 7.63 -4.10 -7.61
CA ASP A 35 8.20 -2.76 -7.78
C ASP A 35 7.43 -1.71 -6.96
N ILE A 36 7.99 -0.50 -6.85
CA ILE A 36 7.39 0.58 -6.06
C ILE A 36 6.04 1.07 -6.62
N ASP A 37 5.79 0.91 -7.92
CA ASP A 37 4.55 1.37 -8.54
C ASP A 37 3.40 0.41 -8.22
N THR A 38 3.66 -0.89 -8.34
CA THR A 38 2.75 -1.96 -7.94
C THR A 38 2.49 -1.92 -6.43
N MET A 39 3.54 -1.70 -5.63
CA MET A 39 3.39 -1.48 -4.19
C MET A 39 2.49 -0.29 -3.87
N SER A 40 2.61 0.81 -4.62
CA SER A 40 1.79 2.00 -4.42
C SER A 40 0.31 1.75 -4.75
N LEU A 41 0.04 1.02 -5.82
CA LEU A 41 -1.31 0.60 -6.17
C LEU A 41 -1.90 -0.33 -5.09
N PHE A 42 -1.15 -1.34 -4.66
CA PHE A 42 -1.64 -2.30 -3.66
C PHE A 42 -1.84 -1.65 -2.30
N ASP A 43 -0.95 -0.74 -1.87
CA ASP A 43 -1.09 0.03 -0.62
C ASP A 43 -2.41 0.83 -0.57
N TYR A 44 -2.80 1.43 -1.69
CA TYR A 44 -4.08 2.11 -1.82
C TYR A 44 -5.23 1.10 -1.80
N PHE A 45 -5.21 0.11 -2.70
CA PHE A 45 -6.35 -0.78 -2.90
C PHE A 45 -6.60 -1.77 -1.77
N VAL A 46 -5.60 -2.11 -0.95
CA VAL A 46 -5.78 -3.09 0.13
C VAL A 46 -6.75 -2.59 1.21
N VAL A 47 -6.88 -1.27 1.38
CA VAL A 47 -7.89 -0.67 2.27
C VAL A 47 -9.15 -0.21 1.54
N HIS A 48 -9.13 -0.26 0.19
CA HIS A 48 -10.20 0.17 -0.71
C HIS A 48 -10.68 -0.95 -1.65
N THR A 49 -10.62 -2.21 -1.19
CA THR A 49 -10.85 -3.40 -2.03
C THR A 49 -12.23 -3.43 -2.70
N LYS A 50 -13.25 -2.85 -2.08
CA LYS A 50 -14.60 -2.82 -2.66
C LYS A 50 -14.66 -2.07 -3.99
N ASP A 51 -13.79 -1.06 -4.16
CA ASP A 51 -13.78 -0.23 -5.35
C ASP A 51 -13.31 -1.00 -6.60
N ILE A 52 -12.71 -2.18 -6.42
CA ILE A 52 -12.22 -3.07 -7.47
C ILE A 52 -12.88 -4.46 -7.43
N GLY A 53 -14.07 -4.54 -6.82
CA GLY A 53 -14.87 -5.76 -6.77
C GLY A 53 -14.44 -6.77 -5.71
N GLY A 54 -13.59 -6.36 -4.76
CA GLY A 54 -13.13 -7.19 -3.65
C GLY A 54 -14.01 -7.12 -2.40
N PRO A 55 -13.50 -7.64 -1.27
CA PRO A 55 -14.16 -7.56 0.04
C PRO A 55 -14.49 -6.12 0.46
N VAL A 56 -15.32 -5.97 1.50
CA VAL A 56 -15.67 -4.66 2.06
C VAL A 56 -14.40 -3.86 2.39
N SER A 57 -14.32 -2.60 1.96
CA SER A 57 -13.18 -1.72 2.24
C SER A 57 -12.96 -1.54 3.75
N LEU A 58 -11.69 -1.44 4.17
CA LEU A 58 -11.34 -1.11 5.55
C LEU A 58 -11.51 0.39 5.83
N HIS A 59 -11.22 1.22 4.83
CA HIS A 59 -11.35 2.66 4.94
C HIS A 59 -12.65 3.13 4.27
N PRO A 60 -13.33 4.15 4.84
CA PRO A 60 -14.48 4.75 4.20
C PRO A 60 -14.10 5.40 2.87
N ALA A 61 -15.06 5.47 1.96
CA ALA A 61 -14.91 6.24 0.72
C ALA A 61 -14.91 7.74 1.05
N ILE A 62 -13.74 8.37 1.11
CA ILE A 62 -13.62 9.83 1.29
C ILE A 62 -13.60 10.49 -0.10
N GLY A 63 -14.18 11.69 -0.22
CA GLY A 63 -14.38 12.40 -1.50
C GLY A 63 -13.11 12.74 -2.29
N SER A 64 -11.93 12.84 -1.66
CA SER A 64 -10.67 13.19 -2.35
C SER A 64 -9.75 11.99 -2.59
N ARG A 65 -10.25 10.96 -3.29
CA ARG A 65 -9.52 9.70 -3.59
C ARG A 65 -8.17 9.91 -4.29
N VAL A 66 -8.08 10.96 -5.11
CA VAL A 66 -6.93 11.26 -5.98
C VAL A 66 -5.77 11.89 -5.21
N GLY A 67 -6.09 12.82 -4.30
CA GLY A 67 -5.10 13.46 -3.43
C GLY A 67 -4.46 12.47 -2.45
N GLU A 68 -5.20 11.44 -2.03
CA GLU A 68 -4.69 10.37 -1.17
C GLU A 68 -3.61 9.52 -1.86
N TYR A 69 -3.74 9.23 -3.17
CA TYR A 69 -2.75 8.44 -3.90
C TYR A 69 -1.45 9.21 -4.18
N HIS A 70 -1.56 10.45 -4.70
CA HIS A 70 -0.38 11.21 -5.16
C HIS A 70 0.57 11.65 -4.03
N VAL A 71 0.08 11.78 -2.79
CA VAL A 71 0.88 12.25 -1.64
C VAL A 71 1.52 11.09 -0.86
N ARG A 72 1.21 9.83 -1.20
CA ARG A 72 1.59 8.65 -0.40
C ARG A 72 2.90 7.98 -0.76
N ARG A 73 3.43 8.16 -1.97
CA ARG A 73 4.62 7.42 -2.43
C ARG A 73 5.82 7.55 -1.48
N ARG A 74 6.05 8.74 -0.92
CA ARG A 74 7.12 8.96 0.06
C ARG A 74 6.90 8.16 1.36
N VAL A 75 5.66 8.15 1.86
CA VAL A 75 5.30 7.40 3.08
C VAL A 75 5.46 5.89 2.87
N ILE A 76 5.12 5.38 1.68
CA ILE A 76 5.34 3.98 1.30
C ILE A 76 6.84 3.65 1.30
N GLN A 77 7.66 4.49 0.67
CA GLN A 77 9.11 4.29 0.69
C GLN A 77 9.68 4.33 2.12
N ASP A 78 9.20 5.24 2.96
CA ASP A 78 9.62 5.32 4.36
C ASP A 78 9.17 4.09 5.17
N GLY A 79 7.98 3.57 4.90
CA GLY A 79 7.46 2.31 5.47
C GLY A 79 8.28 1.10 5.03
N LEU A 80 8.59 0.97 3.73
CA LEU A 80 9.47 -0.08 3.20
C LEU A 80 10.87 -0.01 3.83
N ARG A 81 11.45 1.20 3.95
CA ARG A 81 12.74 1.40 4.66
C ARG A 81 12.66 0.96 6.11
N LEU A 82 11.55 1.25 6.80
CA LEU A 82 11.34 0.81 8.18
C LEU A 82 11.29 -0.71 8.27
N MET A 83 10.51 -1.38 7.43
CA MET A 83 10.42 -2.84 7.41
C MET A 83 11.75 -3.51 7.07
N ARG A 84 12.53 -2.92 6.16
CA ARG A 84 13.87 -3.42 5.81
C ARG A 84 14.84 -3.33 6.99
N ARG A 85 14.82 -2.21 7.73
CA ARG A 85 15.65 -2.05 8.95
C ARG A 85 15.25 -3.03 10.05
N ALA A 86 14.00 -3.49 10.04
CA ALA A 86 13.49 -4.53 10.93
C ALA A 86 13.76 -5.95 10.41
N SER A 87 14.45 -6.12 9.27
CA SER A 87 14.70 -7.42 8.61
C SER A 87 13.44 -8.19 8.23
N LEU A 88 12.31 -7.49 8.02
CA LEU A 88 11.03 -8.10 7.66
C LEU A 88 10.78 -8.12 6.14
N ILE A 89 11.55 -7.35 5.38
CA ILE A 89 11.50 -7.36 3.91
C ILE A 89 12.91 -7.29 3.34
N ASP A 90 13.06 -7.80 2.13
CA ASP A 90 14.28 -7.74 1.34
C ASP A 90 14.11 -6.86 0.10
N VAL A 91 15.24 -6.38 -0.40
CA VAL A 91 15.34 -5.58 -1.63
C VAL A 91 16.10 -6.39 -2.66
N VAL A 92 15.51 -6.52 -3.85
CA VAL A 92 16.06 -7.28 -4.98
C VAL A 92 16.36 -6.31 -6.12
N GLU A 93 17.59 -6.37 -6.64
CA GLU A 93 17.94 -5.70 -7.89
C GLU A 93 17.47 -6.55 -9.08
N ALA A 94 16.72 -5.92 -9.98
CA ALA A 94 16.20 -6.52 -11.20
C ALA A 94 16.57 -5.65 -12.41
N GLU A 95 16.39 -6.17 -13.62
CA GLU A 95 16.69 -5.44 -14.86
C GLU A 95 15.89 -4.13 -14.98
N ASP A 96 14.69 -4.09 -14.40
CA ASP A 96 13.80 -2.93 -14.40
C ASP A 96 13.92 -2.06 -13.13
N GLY A 97 14.94 -2.31 -12.29
CA GLY A 97 15.28 -1.49 -11.14
C GLY A 97 15.13 -2.24 -9.82
N VAL A 98 14.53 -1.57 -8.83
CA VAL A 98 14.45 -2.07 -7.45
C VAL A 98 13.10 -2.71 -7.18
N ARG A 99 13.11 -3.94 -6.68
CA ARG A 99 11.91 -4.67 -6.22
C ARG A 99 12.02 -5.03 -4.75
N PHE A 100 10.87 -5.35 -4.15
CA PHE A 100 10.72 -5.68 -2.74
C PHE A 100 10.06 -7.05 -2.59
N THR A 101 10.45 -7.81 -1.57
CA THR A 101 9.83 -9.09 -1.19
C THR A 101 9.79 -9.23 0.33
N ALA A 102 8.91 -10.07 0.86
CA ALA A 102 8.96 -10.44 2.27
C ALA A 102 10.21 -11.28 2.55
N SER A 103 10.83 -11.07 3.71
CA SER A 103 11.97 -11.89 4.15
C SER A 103 11.50 -13.23 4.70
N GLU A 104 12.44 -14.15 4.94
CA GLU A 104 12.14 -15.46 5.56
C GLU A 104 11.57 -15.34 6.99
N ASP A 105 11.84 -14.24 7.69
CA ASP A 105 11.35 -13.98 9.05
C ASP A 105 9.94 -13.34 9.07
N ALA A 106 9.48 -12.80 7.94
CA ALA A 106 8.19 -12.13 7.82
C ALA A 106 6.99 -13.00 8.28
N PRO A 107 6.88 -14.30 7.91
CA PRO A 107 5.73 -15.12 8.29
C PRO A 107 5.59 -15.27 9.81
N ALA A 108 6.70 -15.32 10.55
CA ALA A 108 6.69 -15.41 12.00
C ALA A 108 6.17 -14.11 12.62
N PHE A 109 6.64 -12.96 12.13
CA PHE A 109 6.19 -11.65 12.58
C PHE A 109 4.71 -11.42 12.27
N VAL A 110 4.27 -11.78 11.06
CA VAL A 110 2.86 -11.64 10.64
C VAL A 110 1.92 -12.47 11.53
N LYS A 111 2.33 -13.67 11.95
CA LYS A 111 1.55 -14.49 12.89
C LYS A 111 1.36 -13.84 14.26
N LEU A 112 2.29 -12.98 14.69
CA LEU A 112 2.19 -12.24 15.96
C LEU A 112 1.20 -11.06 15.88
N MET A 113 0.82 -10.62 14.67
CA MET A 113 -0.12 -9.53 14.46
C MET A 113 -1.58 -9.97 14.69
N GLY A 114 -1.95 -10.09 15.96
CA GLY A 114 -3.22 -10.67 16.40
C GLY A 114 -4.42 -9.72 16.53
N THR A 115 -4.38 -8.50 16.01
CA THR A 115 -5.55 -7.59 16.04
C THR A 115 -6.56 -7.94 14.93
N ASP A 116 -7.83 -7.61 15.13
CA ASP A 116 -8.86 -7.77 14.07
C ASP A 116 -8.48 -6.99 12.81
N TYR A 117 -8.00 -5.75 12.98
CA TYR A 117 -7.55 -4.91 11.87
C TYR A 117 -6.46 -5.59 11.04
N ASN A 118 -5.42 -6.15 11.67
CA ASN A 118 -4.32 -6.77 10.94
C ASN A 118 -4.75 -8.08 10.27
N ARG A 119 -5.65 -8.85 10.88
CA ARG A 119 -6.24 -10.04 10.24
C ARG A 119 -7.04 -9.67 9.00
N ASP A 120 -7.89 -8.66 9.11
CA ASP A 120 -8.72 -8.17 8.02
C ASP A 120 -7.89 -7.55 6.89
N LEU A 121 -6.83 -6.81 7.24
CA LEU A 121 -5.88 -6.25 6.30
C LEU A 121 -5.16 -7.36 5.54
N PHE A 122 -4.66 -8.38 6.25
CA PHE A 122 -3.98 -9.50 5.61
C PHE A 122 -4.91 -10.33 4.71
N ALA A 123 -6.18 -10.50 5.08
CA ALA A 123 -7.17 -11.16 4.22
C ALA A 123 -7.35 -10.41 2.89
N ARG A 124 -7.35 -9.07 2.92
CA ARG A 124 -7.42 -8.22 1.71
C ARG A 124 -6.12 -8.23 0.92
N SER A 125 -4.97 -8.28 1.58
CA SER A 125 -3.67 -8.49 0.95
C SER A 125 -3.64 -9.81 0.16
N LYS A 126 -4.15 -10.89 0.76
CA LYS A 126 -4.26 -12.20 0.09
C LYS A 126 -5.19 -12.14 -1.11
N TRP A 127 -6.35 -11.49 -0.97
CA TRP A 127 -7.27 -11.32 -2.08
C TRP A 127 -6.63 -10.56 -3.26
N LEU A 128 -5.91 -9.46 -2.99
CA LEU A 128 -5.16 -8.74 -4.01
C LEU A 128 -4.09 -9.61 -4.68
N ALA A 129 -3.31 -10.34 -3.89
CA ALA A 129 -2.28 -11.24 -4.38
C ALA A 129 -2.88 -12.35 -5.27
N GLU A 130 -4.05 -12.89 -4.94
CA GLU A 130 -4.77 -13.87 -5.76
C GLU A 130 -5.21 -13.28 -7.10
N GLN A 131 -5.80 -12.08 -7.12
CA GLN A 131 -6.19 -11.39 -8.36
C GLN A 131 -4.99 -11.08 -9.25
N TRP A 132 -3.88 -10.67 -8.64
CA TRP A 132 -2.65 -10.41 -9.36
C TRP A 132 -2.01 -11.70 -9.88
N LYS A 133 -2.00 -12.78 -9.10
CA LYS A 133 -1.49 -14.09 -9.54
C LYS A 133 -2.30 -14.66 -10.71
N SER A 134 -3.61 -14.39 -10.78
CA SER A 134 -4.44 -14.88 -11.87
C SER A 134 -4.30 -14.08 -13.17
N SER A 135 -4.04 -12.77 -13.09
CA SER A 135 -4.15 -11.86 -14.24
C SER A 135 -2.89 -11.02 -14.52
N GLY A 136 -1.88 -11.06 -13.65
CA GLY A 136 -0.61 -10.38 -13.79
C GLY A 136 -0.74 -8.88 -14.10
N ASP A 137 -0.04 -8.44 -15.13
CA ASP A 137 0.03 -7.04 -15.56
C ASP A 137 -1.31 -6.46 -16.01
N GLU A 138 -2.25 -7.31 -16.45
CA GLU A 138 -3.60 -6.88 -16.81
C GLU A 138 -4.34 -6.35 -15.57
N PHE A 139 -4.17 -7.02 -14.42
CA PHE A 139 -4.75 -6.55 -13.17
C PHE A 139 -4.14 -5.21 -12.74
N VAL A 140 -2.81 -5.10 -12.78
CA VAL A 140 -2.10 -3.85 -12.43
C VAL A 140 -2.54 -2.70 -13.33
N SER A 141 -2.69 -2.95 -14.63
CA SER A 141 -3.18 -1.97 -15.61
C SER A 141 -4.60 -1.51 -15.29
N ARG A 142 -5.47 -2.43 -14.86
CA ARG A 142 -6.85 -2.13 -14.45
C ARG A 142 -6.88 -1.24 -13.20
N LEU A 143 -6.05 -1.54 -12.20
CA LEU A 143 -5.92 -0.72 -10.99
C LEU A 143 -5.46 0.70 -11.32
N ARG A 144 -4.46 0.83 -12.20
CA ARG A 144 -3.96 2.12 -12.67
C ARG A 144 -5.06 2.93 -13.39
N ALA A 145 -5.81 2.29 -14.29
CA ALA A 145 -6.90 2.93 -14.99
C ALA A 145 -8.04 3.40 -14.05
N SER A 146 -8.29 2.68 -12.95
CA SER A 146 -9.24 3.13 -11.92
C SER A 146 -8.78 4.43 -11.26
N ILE A 147 -7.49 4.55 -10.90
CA ILE A 147 -6.93 5.77 -10.31
C ILE A 147 -6.98 6.94 -11.30
N GLU A 148 -6.60 6.71 -12.56
CA GLU A 148 -6.65 7.73 -13.62
C GLU A 148 -8.07 8.24 -13.87
N ARG A 149 -9.05 7.33 -13.94
CA ARG A 149 -10.46 7.70 -14.11
C ARG A 149 -10.96 8.59 -12.98
N TRP A 150 -10.68 8.23 -11.72
CA TRP A 150 -11.06 9.07 -10.59
C TRP A 150 -10.30 10.40 -10.58
N SER A 151 -9.05 10.43 -11.06
CA SER A 151 -8.31 11.68 -11.23
C SER A 151 -9.00 12.66 -12.18
N LEU A 152 -9.70 12.16 -13.20
CA LEU A 152 -10.48 12.96 -14.12
C LEU A 152 -11.83 13.37 -13.51
N GLU A 153 -12.56 12.41 -12.92
CA GLU A 153 -13.90 12.63 -12.34
C GLU A 153 -13.89 13.63 -11.18
N PHE A 154 -12.85 13.64 -10.34
CA PHE A 154 -12.75 14.50 -9.15
C PHE A 154 -11.74 15.64 -9.30
N GLY A 155 -11.01 15.70 -10.42
CA GLY A 155 -10.06 16.79 -10.72
C GLY A 155 -10.73 18.09 -11.14
N GLU A 156 -12.01 18.05 -11.56
CA GLU A 156 -12.75 19.22 -12.04
C GLU A 156 -13.50 19.99 -10.95
N GLU A 157 -13.73 19.41 -9.76
CA GLU A 157 -14.45 20.08 -8.66
C GLU A 157 -13.61 21.15 -7.93
N GLY A 158 -12.32 21.30 -8.26
CA GLY A 158 -11.43 22.30 -7.67
C GLY A 158 -11.31 23.64 -8.42
N GLY A 159 -12.02 23.81 -9.55
CA GLY A 159 -11.83 24.94 -10.48
C GLY A 159 -12.95 25.97 -10.58
N ALA A 160 -14.08 25.79 -9.89
CA ALA A 160 -15.26 26.66 -10.03
C ALA A 160 -15.82 27.12 -8.68
N ALA A 161 -14.98 27.72 -7.84
CA ALA A 161 -15.43 28.46 -6.67
C ALA A 161 -14.41 29.55 -6.28
N ASP A 162 -14.17 30.49 -7.20
CA ASP A 162 -13.78 31.86 -6.86
C ASP A 162 -14.07 32.75 -8.07
N ALA A 163 -15.27 33.32 -8.06
CA ALA A 163 -15.72 34.42 -8.91
C ALA A 163 -16.20 35.55 -7.99
#